data_AF-A0A510IAA1-F1
#
_entry.id   AF-A0A510IAA1-F1
#
_cell.length_a   1.000
_cell.length_b   1.000
_cell.length_c   1.000
_cell.angle_alpha   90.00
_cell.angle_beta   90.00
_cell.angle_gamma   90.00
#
_symmetry.space_group_name_H-M   'P 1'
#
loop_
_entity.id
_entity.type
_entity.pdbx_description
1 polymer ?
#
loop_
_entity_poly.entity_id
_entity_poly.type
_entity_poly.pdbx_seq_one_letter_code
_entity_poly.pdbx_strand_id
1 'polypeptide(L)'
;MPHTENLQYTPQINGKLTNKTEPIGDQNVYLRIGLSAYGKSLEISTKTDNDGRFSFAPVSGEQNSLNTPLIEHYVTIVVSVELDSEKTVVIWEGSYDGYDLDDYLIQNMKNLNCDVTNPLKYFAFSIDEDGNDDYYVNSQCELIGYIDSDLYGN
;
A
#
# COMPACT_ATOMS: atom_id res chain seq x y z
N MET A 1 25.64 21.33 9.67
CA MET A 1 25.30 19.99 10.17
C MET A 1 24.24 19.44 9.24
N PRO A 2 24.35 18.21 8.71
CA PRO A 2 23.25 17.63 7.94
C PRO A 2 22.04 17.48 8.87
N HIS A 3 20.88 17.99 8.44
CA HIS A 3 19.63 17.77 9.13
C HIS A 3 19.17 16.34 8.78
N THR A 4 19.08 15.49 9.80
CA THR A 4 18.47 14.17 9.67
C THR A 4 16.99 14.32 9.97
N GLU A 5 16.15 14.14 8.96
CA GLU A 5 14.71 14.08 9.11
C GLU A 5 14.28 12.61 9.19
N ASN A 6 13.41 12.30 10.15
CA ASN A 6 12.81 10.98 10.24
C ASN A 6 11.52 10.97 9.42
N LEU A 7 11.55 10.26 8.30
CA LEU A 7 10.45 10.25 7.34
C LEU A 7 9.65 8.97 7.48
N GLN A 8 8.33 9.10 7.53
CA GLN A 8 7.43 7.98 7.63
C GLN A 8 7.07 7.49 6.22
N TYR A 9 7.42 6.25 5.91
CA TYR A 9 7.20 5.65 4.59
C TYR A 9 5.80 5.05 4.48
N THR A 10 5.26 4.50 5.56
CA THR A 10 3.93 3.87 5.56
C THR A 10 3.13 4.30 6.80
N PRO A 11 1.79 4.41 6.71
CA PRO A 11 0.95 4.49 7.89
C PRO A 11 0.97 3.16 8.65
N GLN A 12 0.24 3.11 9.77
CA GLN A 12 -0.14 1.83 10.35
C GLN A 12 -1.05 1.10 9.36
N ILE A 13 -0.72 -0.16 9.07
CA ILE A 13 -1.52 -0.99 8.18
C ILE A 13 -2.20 -2.05 9.04
N ASN A 14 -3.52 -2.10 9.02
CA ASN A 14 -4.27 -3.22 9.58
C ASN A 14 -5.22 -3.71 8.52
N GLY A 15 -5.41 -5.03 8.45
CA GLY A 15 -6.40 -5.57 7.55
C GLY A 15 -6.98 -6.90 7.98
N LYS A 16 -7.98 -7.32 7.22
CA LYS A 16 -8.65 -8.62 7.33
C LYS A 16 -8.74 -9.25 5.94
N LEU A 17 -8.31 -10.51 5.85
CA LEU A 17 -8.40 -11.32 4.65
C LEU A 17 -9.56 -12.31 4.76
N THR A 18 -10.37 -12.36 3.70
CA THR A 18 -11.45 -13.33 3.56
C THR A 18 -11.39 -14.06 2.22
N ASN A 19 -11.96 -15.27 2.18
CA ASN A 19 -12.35 -15.98 0.97
C ASN A 19 -13.86 -16.13 1.00
N LYS A 20 -14.57 -15.42 0.12
CA LYS A 20 -16.04 -15.38 0.12
C LYS A 20 -16.60 -15.12 1.52
N THR A 21 -16.12 -14.06 2.17
CA THR A 21 -16.46 -13.64 3.55
C THR A 21 -15.91 -14.50 4.71
N GLU A 22 -15.40 -15.70 4.44
CA GLU A 22 -14.77 -16.54 5.47
C GLU A 22 -13.34 -16.08 5.77
N PRO A 23 -12.97 -15.84 7.03
CA PRO A 23 -11.60 -15.42 7.37
C PRO A 23 -10.53 -16.45 6.98
N ILE A 24 -9.38 -15.98 6.49
CA ILE A 24 -8.25 -16.84 6.11
C ILE A 24 -7.08 -16.64 7.08
N GLY A 25 -6.86 -17.59 7.98
CA GLY A 25 -5.74 -17.56 8.92
C GLY A 25 -4.45 -18.21 8.40
N ASP A 26 -3.35 -17.96 9.12
CA ASP A 26 -2.01 -18.52 8.88
C ASP A 26 -1.43 -18.26 7.48
N GLN A 27 -1.86 -17.17 6.83
CA GLN A 27 -1.31 -16.75 5.53
C GLN A 27 -0.17 -15.75 5.72
N ASN A 28 0.91 -15.90 4.96
CA ASN A 28 1.96 -14.90 4.94
C ASN A 28 1.47 -13.65 4.20
N VAL A 29 1.59 -12.50 4.86
CA VAL A 29 1.35 -11.18 4.27
C VAL A 29 2.68 -10.46 4.19
N TYR A 30 3.00 -9.92 3.02
CA TYR A 30 4.22 -9.19 2.74
C TYR A 30 3.90 -7.73 2.45
N LEU A 31 4.62 -6.83 3.12
CA LEU A 31 4.68 -5.41 2.84
C LEU A 31 6.01 -5.11 2.15
N ARG A 32 5.95 -4.66 0.90
CA ARG A 32 7.10 -4.17 0.14
C ARG A 32 7.01 -2.66 0.02
N ILE A 33 8.11 -1.98 0.30
CA ILE A 33 8.23 -0.52 0.24
C ILE A 33 9.36 -0.19 -0.71
N GLY A 34 9.06 0.43 -1.85
CA GLY A 34 10.05 0.97 -2.78
C GLY A 34 10.35 2.43 -2.47
N LEU A 35 11.62 2.83 -2.47
CA LEU A 35 12.08 4.20 -2.24
C LEU A 35 12.85 4.67 -3.48
N SER A 36 12.17 5.32 -4.43
CA SER A 36 12.71 5.65 -5.76
C SER A 36 14.01 6.46 -5.67
N ALA A 37 14.03 7.46 -4.78
CA ALA A 37 15.14 8.39 -4.64
C ALA A 37 16.47 7.72 -4.22
N TYR A 38 16.41 6.49 -3.71
CA TYR A 38 17.56 5.74 -3.24
C TYR A 38 17.81 4.45 -4.01
N GLY A 39 16.90 4.06 -4.91
CA GLY A 39 16.92 2.72 -5.53
C GLY A 39 16.89 1.60 -4.48
N LYS A 40 16.22 1.82 -3.34
CA LYS A 40 16.14 0.86 -2.24
C LYS A 40 14.74 0.28 -2.14
N SER A 41 14.66 -0.94 -1.63
CA SER A 41 13.40 -1.53 -1.20
C SER A 41 13.53 -2.16 0.18
N LEU A 42 12.42 -2.17 0.92
CA LEU A 42 12.25 -2.87 2.18
C LEU A 42 11.17 -3.93 2.00
N GLU A 43 11.34 -5.09 2.62
CA GLU A 43 10.31 -6.12 2.70
C GLU A 43 10.14 -6.54 4.16
N ILE A 44 8.90 -6.56 4.62
CA ILE A 44 8.51 -6.97 5.97
C ILE A 44 7.37 -7.95 5.82
N SER A 45 7.32 -9.00 6.64
CA SER A 45 6.23 -9.96 6.63
C SER A 45 5.57 -10.09 7.99
N THR A 46 4.31 -10.51 7.95
CA THR A 46 3.50 -10.91 9.10
C THR A 46 2.61 -12.08 8.70
N LYS A 47 1.84 -12.62 9.64
CA LYS A 47 0.85 -13.66 9.37
C LYS A 47 -0.54 -13.22 9.75
N THR A 48 -1.55 -13.71 9.04
CA THR A 48 -2.92 -13.56 9.51
C THR A 48 -3.20 -14.44 10.73
N ASP A 49 -3.96 -13.91 11.69
CA ASP A 49 -4.50 -14.68 12.79
C ASP A 49 -5.72 -15.54 12.37
N ASN A 50 -6.31 -16.28 13.30
CA ASN A 50 -7.48 -17.13 13.04
C ASN A 50 -8.73 -16.35 12.59
N ASP A 51 -8.79 -15.05 12.86
CA ASP A 51 -9.85 -14.15 12.39
C ASP A 51 -9.49 -13.49 11.05
N GLY A 52 -8.42 -13.95 10.40
CA GLY A 52 -7.92 -13.45 9.12
C GLY A 52 -7.25 -12.09 9.22
N ARG A 53 -6.93 -11.60 10.42
CA ARG A 53 -6.41 -10.24 10.63
C ARG A 53 -4.90 -10.21 10.55
N PHE A 54 -4.36 -9.16 9.95
CA PHE A 54 -2.92 -8.86 9.92
C PHE A 54 -2.66 -7.41 10.31
N SER A 55 -1.43 -7.12 10.73
CA SER A 55 -0.99 -5.75 11.00
C SER A 55 0.49 -5.54 10.73
N PHE A 56 0.81 -4.33 10.30
CA PHE A 56 2.17 -3.80 10.22
C PHE A 56 2.23 -2.49 10.99
N ALA A 57 3.27 -2.33 11.80
CA ALA A 57 3.59 -1.03 12.39
C ALA A 57 3.98 -0.03 11.29
N PRO A 58 3.78 1.28 11.52
CA PRO A 58 4.32 2.31 10.64
C PRO A 58 5.81 2.11 10.40
N VAL A 59 6.24 2.19 9.14
CA VAL A 59 7.66 2.13 8.80
C VAL A 59 8.18 3.54 8.62
N SER A 60 9.33 3.83 9.22
CA SER A 60 10.02 5.13 9.10
C SER A 60 11.52 4.90 8.94
N GLY A 61 12.22 5.90 8.42
CA GLY A 61 13.67 5.83 8.30
C GLY A 61 14.33 7.20 8.31
N GLU A 62 15.58 7.20 8.74
CA GLU A 62 16.42 8.40 8.76
C GLU A 62 16.86 8.76 7.34
N GLN A 63 16.63 10.02 6.98
CA GLN A 63 17.08 10.57 5.71
C GLN A 63 18.37 11.36 5.90
N ASN A 64 19.39 11.05 5.09
CA ASN A 64 20.39 12.06 4.73
C ASN A 64 19.81 12.83 3.56
N SER A 65 19.58 14.14 3.72
CA SER A 65 19.08 15.01 2.66
C SER A 65 19.94 14.85 1.40
N LEU A 66 19.46 14.10 0.41
CA LEU A 66 20.04 14.11 -0.93
C LEU A 66 19.54 15.39 -1.57
N ASN A 67 20.35 16.44 -1.48
CA ASN A 67 20.03 17.76 -2.03
C ASN A 67 20.22 17.75 -3.56
N THR A 68 19.61 16.78 -4.24
CA THR A 68 19.70 16.58 -5.69
C THR A 68 18.37 16.98 -6.32
N PRO A 69 18.25 18.20 -6.88
CA PRO A 69 16.96 18.78 -7.32
C PRO A 69 16.30 18.09 -8.53
N LEU A 70 16.82 16.96 -9.00
CA LEU A 70 16.36 16.22 -10.19
C LEU A 70 15.87 14.80 -9.86
N ILE A 71 15.79 14.44 -8.58
CA ILE A 71 15.34 13.10 -8.16
C ILE A 71 13.91 13.23 -7.66
N GLU A 72 12.98 12.55 -8.33
CA GLU A 72 11.62 12.41 -7.86
C GLU A 72 11.59 11.45 -6.66
N HIS A 73 10.95 11.89 -5.58
CA HIS A 73 10.79 11.13 -4.36
C HIS A 73 9.43 10.46 -4.40
N TYR A 74 9.40 9.18 -4.75
CA TYR A 74 8.22 8.35 -4.65
C TYR A 74 8.45 7.25 -3.65
N VAL A 75 7.40 6.94 -2.91
CA VAL A 75 7.33 5.71 -2.14
C VAL A 75 6.25 4.84 -2.75
N THR A 76 6.60 3.58 -3.02
CA THR A 76 5.67 2.57 -3.52
C THR A 76 5.36 1.59 -2.41
N ILE A 77 4.08 1.39 -2.07
CA ILE A 77 3.65 0.30 -1.18
C ILE A 77 2.98 -0.79 -2.00
N VAL A 78 3.47 -2.02 -1.81
CA VAL A 78 2.77 -3.22 -2.25
C VAL A 78 2.50 -4.10 -1.04
N VAL A 79 1.22 -4.39 -0.79
CA VAL A 79 0.80 -5.42 0.16
C VAL A 79 0.31 -6.63 -0.63
N SER A 80 0.93 -7.77 -0.38
CA SER A 80 0.60 -9.03 -1.05
C SER A 80 0.46 -10.17 -0.05
N VAL A 81 -0.34 -11.16 -0.41
CA VAL A 81 -0.62 -12.35 0.38
C VAL A 81 -0.18 -13.58 -0.40
N GLU A 82 0.51 -14.48 0.25
CA GLU A 82 0.78 -15.82 -0.27
C GLU A 82 -0.35 -16.76 0.17
N LEU A 83 -1.20 -17.13 -0.78
CA LEU A 83 -2.29 -18.08 -0.64
C LEU A 83 -1.79 -19.46 -1.11
N ASP A 84 -1.77 -20.42 -0.19
CA ASP A 84 -1.11 -21.71 -0.41
C ASP A 84 0.36 -21.54 -0.87
N SER A 85 1.06 -22.62 -1.21
CA SER A 85 2.51 -22.56 -1.49
C SER A 85 2.91 -21.93 -2.83
N GLU A 86 1.96 -21.48 -3.67
CA GLU A 86 2.26 -21.07 -5.05
C GLU A 86 1.50 -19.83 -5.56
N LYS A 87 0.49 -19.32 -4.85
CA LYS A 87 -0.33 -18.20 -5.36
C LYS A 87 -0.10 -16.94 -4.55
N THR A 88 0.64 -15.98 -5.10
CA THR A 88 0.71 -14.63 -4.54
C THR A 88 -0.41 -13.74 -5.10
N VAL A 89 -1.10 -13.04 -4.23
CA VAL A 89 -2.18 -12.10 -4.57
C VAL A 89 -1.82 -10.70 -4.06
N VAL A 90 -1.87 -9.71 -4.93
CA VAL A 90 -1.72 -8.30 -4.54
C VAL A 90 -3.07 -7.81 -4.01
N ILE A 91 -3.08 -7.35 -2.76
CA ILE A 91 -4.28 -6.77 -2.13
C ILE A 91 -4.23 -5.25 -2.13
N TRP A 92 -3.04 -4.65 -2.21
CA TRP A 92 -2.85 -3.21 -2.37
C TRP A 92 -1.57 -2.95 -3.15
N GLU A 93 -1.62 -2.04 -4.11
CA GLU A 93 -0.46 -1.48 -4.80
C GLU A 93 -0.73 -0.01 -5.09
N GLY A 94 0.18 0.87 -4.68
CA GLY A 94 0.11 2.29 -4.98
C GLY A 94 1.47 2.96 -4.84
N SER A 95 1.69 4.01 -5.63
CA SER A 95 2.82 4.92 -5.49
C SER A 95 2.31 6.30 -5.10
N TYR A 96 3.07 6.99 -4.28
CA TYR A 96 2.67 8.29 -3.74
C TYR A 96 3.86 9.22 -3.62
N ASP A 97 3.56 10.50 -3.73
CA ASP A 97 4.51 11.57 -3.92
C ASP A 97 5.08 12.01 -2.58
N GLY A 98 6.40 11.98 -2.48
CA GLY A 98 7.11 12.38 -1.28
C GLY A 98 6.92 11.42 -0.11
N TYR A 99 6.94 12.00 1.09
CA TYR A 99 6.91 11.29 2.36
C TYR A 99 5.77 11.75 3.28
N ASP A 100 4.96 12.69 2.80
CA ASP A 100 3.74 13.10 3.48
C ASP A 100 2.65 12.09 3.10
N LEU A 101 2.08 11.43 4.11
CA LEU A 101 1.06 10.41 3.89
C LEU A 101 -0.30 11.08 3.75
N ASP A 102 -0.92 10.94 2.59
CA ASP A 102 -2.25 11.49 2.33
C ASP A 102 -3.33 10.85 3.21
N ASP A 103 -4.39 11.63 3.47
CA ASP A 103 -5.51 11.18 4.30
C ASP A 103 -6.18 9.91 3.75
N TYR A 104 -6.33 9.78 2.43
CA TYR A 104 -6.94 8.60 1.82
C TYR A 104 -6.10 7.34 2.08
N LEU A 105 -4.77 7.47 2.02
CA LEU A 105 -3.82 6.40 2.27
C LEU A 105 -3.92 5.94 3.72
N ILE A 106 -3.86 6.88 4.67
CA ILE A 106 -4.00 6.60 6.11
C ILE A 106 -5.36 5.95 6.42
N GLN A 107 -6.44 6.48 5.85
CA GLN A 107 -7.80 6.02 6.15
C GLN A 107 -8.09 4.62 5.63
N ASN A 108 -7.59 4.27 4.43
CA ASN A 108 -7.79 2.95 3.87
C ASN A 108 -6.83 1.92 4.49
N MET A 109 -5.55 2.26 4.64
CA MET A 109 -4.56 1.31 5.16
C MET A 109 -4.78 0.89 6.60
N LYS A 110 -5.36 1.75 7.46
CA LYS A 110 -5.67 1.38 8.84
C LYS A 110 -6.77 0.32 8.97
N ASN A 111 -7.51 0.02 7.89
CA ASN A 111 -8.65 -0.89 7.89
C ASN A 111 -8.87 -1.55 6.50
N LEU A 112 -7.86 -2.21 5.96
CA LEU A 112 -7.97 -2.95 4.71
C LEU A 112 -8.87 -4.18 4.88
N ASN A 113 -10.00 -4.22 4.19
CA ASN A 113 -10.88 -5.38 4.19
C ASN A 113 -10.91 -5.99 2.78
N CYS A 114 -10.27 -7.14 2.63
CA CYS A 114 -9.95 -7.71 1.33
C CYS A 114 -10.49 -9.12 1.21
N ASP A 115 -11.33 -9.35 0.20
CA ASP A 115 -11.71 -10.70 -0.20
C ASP A 115 -10.83 -11.13 -1.36
N VAL A 116 -10.05 -12.20 -1.19
CA VAL A 116 -9.08 -12.65 -2.20
C VAL A 116 -9.73 -13.22 -3.48
N THR A 117 -11.06 -13.34 -3.48
CA THR A 117 -11.85 -13.69 -4.66
C THR A 117 -12.36 -12.49 -5.44
N ASN A 118 -12.23 -11.28 -4.89
CA ASN A 118 -12.55 -10.06 -5.61
C ASN A 118 -11.57 -9.85 -6.77
N PRO A 119 -12.04 -9.31 -7.91
CA PRO A 119 -11.14 -8.87 -8.95
C PRO A 119 -10.29 -7.71 -8.44
N LEU A 120 -9.08 -7.57 -9.01
CA LEU A 120 -8.28 -6.37 -8.80
C LEU A 120 -8.99 -5.18 -9.46
N LYS A 121 -9.26 -4.15 -8.66
CA LYS A 121 -9.85 -2.89 -9.12
C LYS A 121 -8.83 -1.78 -9.06
N TYR A 122 -9.01 -0.83 -9.94
CA TYR A 122 -8.38 0.48 -9.92
C TYR A 122 -9.26 1.45 -9.11
N PHE A 123 -8.65 2.32 -8.31
CA PHE A 123 -9.33 3.38 -7.57
C PHE A 123 -8.57 4.71 -7.70
N ALA A 124 -9.19 5.72 -8.28
CA ALA A 124 -8.66 7.09 -8.34
C ALA A 124 -9.15 7.92 -7.15
N PHE A 125 -8.24 8.67 -6.53
CA PHE A 125 -8.50 9.53 -5.36
C PHE A 125 -8.40 11.03 -5.67
N SER A 126 -7.68 11.40 -6.72
CA SER A 126 -7.64 12.76 -7.26
C SER A 126 -7.61 12.73 -8.78
N ILE A 127 -8.09 13.81 -9.38
CA ILE A 127 -7.99 14.10 -10.81
C ILE A 127 -7.19 15.40 -10.94
N ASP A 128 -6.22 15.44 -11.87
CA ASP A 128 -5.43 16.62 -12.19
C ASP A 128 -6.24 17.69 -12.95
N GLU A 129 -5.62 18.83 -13.22
CA GLU A 129 -6.27 19.93 -13.95
C GLU A 129 -6.65 19.56 -15.40
N ASP A 130 -6.01 18.53 -15.96
CA ASP A 130 -6.22 18.03 -17.33
C ASP A 130 -7.25 16.89 -17.39
N GLY A 131 -7.81 16.48 -16.25
CA GLY A 131 -8.82 15.42 -16.17
C GLY A 131 -8.26 14.00 -16.09
N ASN A 132 -6.95 13.84 -15.87
CA ASN A 132 -6.33 12.53 -15.66
C ASN A 132 -6.29 12.19 -14.19
N ASP A 133 -6.30 10.89 -13.89
CA ASP A 133 -6.15 10.43 -12.52
C ASP A 133 -4.72 10.66 -12.03
N ASP A 134 -4.60 11.41 -10.94
CA ASP A 134 -3.33 11.87 -10.38
C ASP A 134 -2.85 10.88 -9.30
N TYR A 135 -3.68 10.62 -8.28
CA TYR A 135 -3.43 9.57 -7.29
C TYR A 135 -4.39 8.40 -7.46
N TYR A 136 -3.83 7.21 -7.67
CA TYR A 136 -4.60 5.99 -7.77
C TYR A 136 -3.91 4.79 -7.13
N VAL A 137 -4.71 3.76 -6.85
CA VAL A 137 -4.22 2.49 -6.30
C VAL A 137 -4.93 1.31 -6.95
N ASN A 138 -4.23 0.19 -7.04
CA ASN A 138 -4.80 -1.09 -7.43
C ASN A 138 -5.06 -1.91 -6.17
N SER A 139 -6.28 -2.40 -5.98
CA SER A 139 -6.65 -3.13 -4.77
C SER A 139 -7.74 -4.17 -5.01
N GLN A 140 -7.64 -5.30 -4.32
CA GLN A 140 -8.75 -6.26 -4.17
C GLN A 140 -9.61 -5.95 -2.93
N CYS A 141 -9.14 -5.02 -2.11
CA CYS A 141 -9.86 -4.54 -0.94
C CYS A 141 -10.94 -3.54 -1.38
N GLU A 142 -12.00 -3.44 -0.59
CA GLU A 142 -12.98 -2.38 -0.76
C GLU A 142 -12.42 -1.10 -0.13
N LEU A 143 -12.27 -0.05 -0.95
CA LEU A 143 -11.70 1.23 -0.55
C LEU A 143 -12.80 2.30 -0.40
N ILE A 144 -12.50 3.36 0.34
CA ILE A 144 -13.41 4.49 0.57
C ILE A 144 -12.75 5.81 0.17
N GLY A 145 -13.57 6.79 -0.24
CA GLY A 145 -13.10 8.14 -0.56
C GLY A 145 -12.52 8.31 -1.96
N TYR A 146 -12.62 7.30 -2.81
CA TYR A 146 -12.27 7.37 -4.21
C TYR A 146 -13.35 8.13 -5.01
N ILE A 147 -12.93 8.75 -6.12
CA ILE A 147 -13.79 9.51 -7.03
C ILE A 147 -14.18 8.71 -8.28
N ASP A 148 -13.34 7.76 -8.68
CA ASP A 148 -13.64 6.79 -9.75
C ASP A 148 -13.02 5.42 -9.45
N SER A 149 -13.62 4.36 -10.00
CA SER A 149 -13.10 2.99 -9.88
C SER A 149 -13.60 2.08 -11.00
N ASP A 150 -12.71 1.24 -11.53
CA ASP A 150 -13.06 0.20 -12.51
C ASP A 150 -12.21 -1.08 -12.30
N LEU A 151 -12.46 -2.13 -13.05
CA LEU A 151 -11.61 -3.31 -13.08
C LEU A 151 -10.23 -2.96 -13.65
N TYR A 152 -9.18 -3.42 -12.98
CA TYR A 152 -7.82 -3.20 -13.44
C TYR A 152 -7.55 -3.97 -14.73
N GLY A 153 -7.05 -3.28 -15.77
CA GLY A 153 -6.64 -3.88 -17.04
C GLY A 153 -7.74 -4.04 -18.10
N ASN A 154 -8.84 -3.30 -17.98
CA ASN A 154 -9.85 -3.14 -19.04
C ASN A 154 -9.40 -2.20 -20.16
#